data_AF-A0A7S4QU45-F1
#
_entry.id   AF-A0A7S4QU45-F1
#
_cell.length_a   1.000
_cell.length_b   1.000
_cell.length_c   1.000
_cell.angle_alpha   90.00
_cell.angle_beta   90.00
_cell.angle_gamma   90.00
#
_symmetry.space_group_name_H-M   'P 1'
#
loop_
_entity.id
_entity.type
_entity.pdbx_description
1 polymer ?
#
loop_
_entity_poly.entity_id
_entity_poly.type
_entity_poly.pdbx_seq_one_letter_code
_entity_poly.pdbx_strand_id
1 'polypeptide(L)'
;KGWGKWQSPGPADWMGDWGAPSGPPAWSQPGGGWGKSKAAQQQPSASNPPEVLWLSANAGSGILQEGLPAEAPAITYDKAQTVFQSSAHMLSDLVGDISTAVTIIHDPDWQEFPDIGEALKQACGEENCFAIAKCPQQGKWAVGAGSGWKGRESSVKLALCVALTAGTPMMEKLSSQYPEFRTMCTTAGLISSGRGGQWGKGAGPPPQQGGWGGPAGAYSPESPAQGPGWVGGMSAAPASASPPVHWVTLPPDSPLVMQGFPGDGPAITHEKSLQDYFRNAHHILADLVGEADDVVFNHDPDWKNFPEIAEALKKTAAEENCFCVATCASRGKWAVGLGGGWKARENSGKLAMSLALAMALLPEELSRLTSQYPEFGELCASAGMMDMGGGPMQKKRRMGGW
;
A
#
# COMPACT_ATOMS: atom_id res chain seq x y z
N LYS A 1 -48.47 19.56 4.03
CA LYS A 1 -48.51 20.33 2.76
C LYS A 1 -47.78 19.49 1.72
N GLY A 2 -48.50 19.08 0.68
CA GLY A 2 -48.23 17.87 -0.11
C GLY A 2 -47.04 17.96 -1.04
N TRP A 3 -46.37 16.83 -1.22
CA TRP A 3 -45.37 16.60 -2.26
C TRP A 3 -46.05 15.92 -3.44
N GLY A 4 -45.95 16.54 -4.61
CA GLY A 4 -46.59 16.12 -5.85
C GLY A 4 -46.00 14.82 -6.40
N LYS A 5 -46.88 13.95 -6.89
CA LYS A 5 -46.53 12.72 -7.61
C LYS A 5 -45.86 13.06 -8.94
N TRP A 6 -44.64 12.58 -9.13
CA TRP A 6 -43.99 12.47 -10.44
C TRP A 6 -44.64 11.33 -11.22
N GLN A 7 -45.15 11.61 -12.42
CA GLN A 7 -45.66 10.62 -13.37
C GLN A 7 -44.61 10.43 -14.48
N SER A 8 -44.15 9.20 -14.65
CA SER A 8 -43.27 8.80 -15.76
C SER A 8 -44.06 8.69 -17.07
N PRO A 9 -43.53 9.15 -18.21
CA PRO A 9 -44.10 8.83 -19.51
C PRO A 9 -43.83 7.35 -19.86
N GLY A 10 -44.89 6.66 -20.32
CA GLY A 10 -44.87 5.25 -20.71
C GLY A 10 -44.11 4.98 -22.02
N PRO A 11 -43.86 3.69 -22.33
CA PRO A 11 -42.99 3.27 -23.42
C PRO A 11 -43.69 3.36 -24.78
N ALA A 12 -42.95 3.82 -25.79
CA ALA A 12 -43.36 3.75 -27.18
C ALA A 12 -42.91 2.40 -27.77
N ASP A 13 -43.90 1.67 -28.29
CA ASP A 13 -43.80 0.46 -29.09
C ASP A 13 -42.90 0.64 -30.31
N TRP A 14 -41.88 -0.20 -30.46
CA TRP A 14 -41.25 -0.49 -31.75
C TRP A 14 -40.99 -1.99 -31.89
N MET A 15 -41.94 -2.68 -32.55
CA MET A 15 -41.77 -4.02 -33.10
C MET A 15 -40.91 -3.96 -34.37
N GLY A 16 -39.94 -4.87 -34.49
CA GLY A 16 -39.08 -5.00 -35.66
C GLY A 16 -38.44 -6.38 -35.72
N ASP A 17 -39.25 -7.34 -36.18
CA ASP A 17 -38.94 -8.72 -36.56
C ASP A 17 -37.99 -8.80 -37.76
N TRP A 18 -36.85 -9.48 -37.66
CA TRP A 18 -36.08 -10.03 -38.80
C TRP A 18 -35.22 -11.24 -38.39
N GLY A 19 -35.76 -12.43 -38.63
CA GLY A 19 -35.15 -13.47 -39.50
C GLY A 19 -33.80 -14.10 -39.11
N ALA A 20 -33.87 -15.35 -38.64
CA ALA A 20 -32.78 -16.33 -38.76
C ALA A 20 -32.69 -16.91 -40.18
N PRO A 21 -31.54 -17.49 -40.59
CA PRO A 21 -31.55 -18.94 -40.83
C PRO A 21 -30.26 -19.71 -40.45
N SER A 22 -30.49 -20.87 -39.82
CA SER A 22 -29.86 -22.20 -39.99
C SER A 22 -28.45 -22.38 -40.60
N GLY A 23 -27.62 -23.19 -39.92
CA GLY A 23 -26.79 -24.23 -40.56
C GLY A 23 -25.38 -24.44 -39.95
N PRO A 24 -25.01 -25.66 -39.49
CA PRO A 24 -23.67 -25.98 -38.99
C PRO A 24 -22.77 -26.60 -40.08
N PRO A 25 -21.45 -26.69 -39.84
CA PRO A 25 -20.86 -28.02 -39.96
C PRO A 25 -19.86 -28.38 -38.85
N ALA A 26 -19.92 -29.66 -38.51
CA ALA A 26 -18.98 -30.39 -37.69
C ALA A 26 -17.61 -30.53 -38.39
N TRP A 27 -16.53 -30.36 -37.63
CA TRP A 27 -15.24 -30.99 -37.88
C TRP A 27 -14.63 -31.49 -36.56
N SER A 28 -14.42 -32.79 -36.53
CA SER A 28 -13.63 -33.58 -35.60
C SER A 28 -12.13 -33.25 -35.66
N GLN A 29 -11.44 -33.16 -34.52
CA GLN A 29 -10.38 -34.12 -34.16
C GLN A 29 -9.83 -33.93 -32.73
N PRO A 30 -9.32 -35.01 -32.09
CA PRO A 30 -8.73 -35.00 -30.76
C PRO A 30 -7.21 -34.85 -30.83
N GLY A 31 -6.61 -34.02 -29.97
CA GLY A 31 -5.15 -33.98 -29.88
C GLY A 31 -4.61 -33.00 -28.85
N GLY A 32 -3.69 -33.49 -28.01
CA GLY A 32 -2.73 -32.64 -27.29
C GLY A 32 -2.90 -32.62 -25.78
N GLY A 33 -2.29 -33.60 -25.10
CA GLY A 33 -2.12 -33.58 -23.66
C GLY A 33 -1.28 -32.38 -23.21
N TRP A 34 -1.84 -31.58 -22.31
CA TRP A 34 -1.13 -30.50 -21.63
C TRP A 34 -0.26 -31.09 -20.51
N GLY A 35 0.97 -31.45 -20.87
CA GLY A 35 2.02 -31.69 -19.90
C GLY A 35 2.33 -30.38 -19.16
N LYS A 36 1.97 -30.31 -17.88
CA LYS A 36 2.38 -29.25 -16.95
C LYS A 36 3.90 -29.32 -16.78
N SER A 37 4.65 -28.60 -17.61
CA SER A 37 6.05 -28.30 -17.34
C SER A 37 6.11 -27.48 -16.05
N LYS A 38 6.65 -28.08 -14.99
CA LYS A 38 7.01 -27.37 -13.76
C LYS A 38 8.05 -26.32 -14.13
N ALA A 39 7.63 -25.06 -14.23
CA ALA A 39 8.55 -23.93 -14.27
C ALA A 39 9.46 -24.03 -13.03
N ALA A 40 10.76 -24.12 -13.24
CA ALA A 40 11.73 -24.14 -12.17
C ALA A 40 11.54 -22.86 -11.33
N GLN A 41 11.16 -23.02 -10.06
CA GLN A 41 11.11 -21.93 -9.08
C GLN A 41 12.51 -21.32 -9.02
N GLN A 42 12.67 -20.13 -9.61
CA GLN A 42 13.86 -19.32 -9.42
C GLN A 42 13.97 -19.01 -7.92
N GLN A 43 15.13 -19.31 -7.33
CA GLN A 43 15.41 -18.94 -5.96
C GLN A 43 15.41 -17.41 -5.85
N PRO A 44 14.63 -16.82 -4.91
CA PRO A 44 14.61 -15.39 -4.70
C PRO A 44 16.00 -14.90 -4.32
N SER A 45 16.48 -13.86 -5.00
CA SER A 45 17.70 -13.13 -4.63
C SER A 45 17.57 -12.61 -3.20
N ALA A 46 18.60 -12.82 -2.38
CA ALA A 46 18.60 -12.44 -0.97
C ALA A 46 18.39 -10.91 -0.83
N SER A 47 17.22 -10.51 -0.30
CA SER A 47 16.96 -9.14 0.12
C SER A 47 17.79 -8.80 1.36
N ASN A 48 18.20 -7.54 1.49
CA ASN A 48 18.84 -7.07 2.72
C ASN A 48 17.88 -7.27 3.91
N PRO A 49 18.38 -7.59 5.11
CA PRO A 49 17.53 -7.68 6.30
C PRO A 49 16.90 -6.32 6.64
N PRO A 50 15.77 -6.31 7.36
CA PRO A 50 15.11 -5.06 7.74
C PRO A 50 16.02 -4.21 8.63
N GLU A 51 15.95 -2.90 8.47
CA GLU A 51 16.60 -1.95 9.36
C GLU A 51 15.84 -1.87 10.70
N VAL A 52 16.59 -1.83 11.81
CA VAL A 52 16.05 -1.62 13.16
C VAL A 52 16.39 -0.19 13.59
N LEU A 53 15.40 0.68 13.60
CA LEU A 53 15.51 2.06 14.06
C LEU A 53 15.21 2.10 15.56
N TRP A 54 15.80 3.05 16.30
CA TRP A 54 15.46 3.32 17.70
C TRP A 54 14.81 4.69 17.80
N LEU A 55 13.57 4.72 18.27
CA LEU A 55 12.80 5.95 18.45
C LEU A 55 12.85 6.39 19.91
N SER A 56 12.81 7.71 20.14
CA SER A 56 12.66 8.30 21.47
C SER A 56 11.31 8.99 21.57
N ALA A 57 10.44 8.50 22.46
CA ALA A 57 9.19 9.15 22.84
C ALA A 57 9.46 10.47 23.56
N ASN A 58 8.61 11.47 23.31
CA ASN A 58 8.75 12.76 23.97
C ASN A 58 8.33 12.67 25.45
N ALA A 59 8.77 13.62 26.29
CA ALA A 59 8.45 13.62 27.73
C ALA A 59 6.95 13.70 28.06
N GLY A 60 6.12 14.19 27.13
CA GLY A 60 4.67 14.29 27.27
C GLY A 60 3.89 13.08 26.76
N SER A 61 4.58 12.08 26.20
CA SER A 61 3.98 10.97 25.46
C SER A 61 3.06 10.15 26.35
N GLY A 62 1.91 9.73 25.81
CA GLY A 62 1.02 8.78 26.49
C GLY A 62 1.75 7.49 26.87
N ILE A 63 2.73 7.06 26.06
CA ILE A 63 3.58 5.91 26.34
C ILE A 63 4.36 6.06 27.65
N LEU A 64 4.96 7.24 27.89
CA LEU A 64 5.70 7.50 29.13
C LEU A 64 4.76 7.62 30.33
N GLN A 65 3.57 8.17 30.14
CA GLN A 65 2.54 8.26 31.19
C GLN A 65 2.05 6.88 31.63
N GLU A 66 2.08 5.89 30.73
CA GLU A 66 1.83 4.48 31.04
C GLU A 66 2.99 3.77 31.74
N GLY A 67 4.12 4.46 31.98
CA GLY A 67 5.31 3.91 32.64
C GLY A 67 6.19 3.05 31.74
N LEU A 68 5.98 3.11 30.42
CA LEU A 68 6.83 2.43 29.44
C LEU A 68 8.11 3.24 29.18
N PRO A 69 9.22 2.61 28.71
CA PRO A 69 10.49 3.30 28.49
C PRO A 69 10.40 4.36 27.39
N ALA A 70 11.27 5.38 27.46
CA ALA A 70 11.33 6.43 26.44
C ALA A 70 11.81 5.92 25.08
N GLU A 71 12.61 4.87 25.04
CA GLU A 71 13.16 4.33 23.79
C GLU A 71 12.50 3.01 23.41
N ALA A 72 12.23 2.84 22.12
CA ALA A 72 11.73 1.59 21.55
C ALA A 72 12.21 1.38 20.11
N PRO A 73 12.35 0.11 19.68
CA PRO A 73 12.68 -0.20 18.31
C PRO A 73 11.49 0.05 17.37
N ALA A 74 11.81 0.44 16.15
CA ALA A 74 10.89 0.56 15.03
C ALA A 74 11.40 -0.20 13.81
N ILE A 75 10.49 -0.91 13.12
CA ILE A 75 10.80 -1.66 11.91
C ILE A 75 9.74 -1.34 10.84
N THR A 76 10.18 -1.13 9.60
CA THR A 76 9.28 -0.93 8.46
C THR A 76 9.08 -2.24 7.71
N TYR A 77 7.82 -2.58 7.42
CA TYR A 77 7.44 -3.77 6.70
C TYR A 77 7.89 -3.70 5.23
N ASP A 78 8.54 -4.77 4.78
CA ASP A 78 8.88 -5.01 3.38
C ASP A 78 8.51 -6.45 3.01
N LYS A 79 7.61 -6.59 2.03
CA LYS A 79 7.12 -7.88 1.56
C LYS A 79 8.22 -8.78 0.98
N ALA A 80 9.33 -8.21 0.52
CA ALA A 80 10.46 -8.95 0.00
C ALA A 80 11.30 -9.65 1.09
N GLN A 81 11.05 -9.36 2.37
CA GLN A 81 11.83 -9.86 3.48
C GLN A 81 11.07 -10.96 4.22
N THR A 82 11.64 -12.17 4.25
CA THR A 82 10.96 -13.37 4.77
C THR A 82 10.85 -13.38 6.29
N VAL A 83 11.67 -12.62 7.02
CA VAL A 83 11.64 -12.53 8.49
C VAL A 83 10.27 -12.11 9.04
N PHE A 84 9.51 -11.32 8.28
CA PHE A 84 8.15 -10.95 8.66
C PHE A 84 7.20 -12.14 8.72
N GLN A 85 7.41 -13.20 7.92
CA GLN A 85 6.57 -14.40 7.93
C GLN A 85 6.65 -15.16 9.26
N SER A 86 7.80 -15.07 9.94
CA SER A 86 8.04 -15.71 11.26
C SER A 86 7.67 -14.81 12.45
N SER A 87 7.32 -13.54 12.23
CA SER A 87 7.15 -12.53 13.29
C SER A 87 6.17 -12.92 14.41
N ALA A 88 5.04 -13.55 14.06
CA ALA A 88 4.08 -14.03 15.04
C ALA A 88 4.60 -15.23 15.85
N HIS A 89 5.30 -16.16 15.22
CA HIS A 89 5.89 -17.31 15.92
C HIS A 89 6.97 -16.87 16.89
N MET A 90 7.87 -15.98 16.45
CA MET A 90 8.91 -15.40 17.30
C MET A 90 8.33 -14.71 18.54
N LEU A 91 7.29 -13.89 18.36
CA LEU A 91 6.68 -13.20 19.48
C LEU A 91 6.00 -14.19 20.44
N SER A 92 5.32 -15.20 19.90
CA SER A 92 4.67 -16.23 20.71
C SER A 92 5.67 -17.04 21.54
N ASP A 93 6.87 -17.32 21.02
CA ASP A 93 7.94 -17.98 21.78
C ASP A 93 8.45 -17.15 22.97
N LEU A 94 8.27 -15.83 22.94
CA LEU A 94 8.70 -14.90 24.00
C LEU A 94 7.60 -14.64 25.04
N VAL A 95 6.35 -14.47 24.60
CA VAL A 95 5.24 -14.03 25.47
C VAL A 95 4.13 -15.06 25.65
N GLY A 96 4.22 -16.21 24.97
CA GLY A 96 3.16 -17.21 24.92
C GLY A 96 2.00 -16.76 24.04
N ASP A 97 0.82 -16.60 24.64
CA ASP A 97 -0.38 -16.17 23.91
C ASP A 97 -0.33 -14.65 23.66
N ILE A 98 -0.08 -14.28 22.40
CA ILE A 98 0.02 -12.88 21.97
C ILE A 98 -1.26 -12.11 22.27
N SER A 99 -2.43 -12.74 22.15
CA SER A 99 -3.73 -12.06 22.30
C SER A 99 -3.99 -11.57 23.72
N THR A 100 -3.37 -12.20 24.72
CA THR A 100 -3.50 -11.83 26.13
C THR A 100 -2.30 -11.05 26.64
N ALA A 101 -1.10 -11.26 26.07
CA ALA A 101 0.13 -10.63 26.54
C ALA A 101 0.48 -9.30 25.84
N VAL A 102 -0.09 -9.04 24.65
CA VAL A 102 0.30 -7.90 23.80
C VAL A 102 -0.95 -7.15 23.30
N THR A 103 -0.93 -5.83 23.46
CA THR A 103 -1.93 -4.94 22.86
C THR A 103 -1.32 -4.28 21.63
N ILE A 104 -1.94 -4.47 20.46
CA ILE A 104 -1.53 -3.83 19.20
C ILE A 104 -2.56 -2.76 18.86
N ILE A 105 -2.08 -1.53 18.69
CA ILE A 105 -2.90 -0.36 18.39
C ILE A 105 -2.44 0.19 17.04
N HIS A 106 -3.35 0.24 16.06
CA HIS A 106 -3.05 0.79 14.75
C HIS A 106 -3.34 2.29 14.74
N ASP A 107 -2.35 3.10 14.37
CA ASP A 107 -2.48 4.55 14.25
C ASP A 107 -2.02 4.99 12.84
N PRO A 108 -2.81 4.72 11.80
CA PRO A 108 -2.47 5.05 10.42
C PRO A 108 -2.42 6.56 10.16
N ASP A 109 -3.06 7.36 11.01
CA ASP A 109 -3.29 8.80 10.78
C ASP A 109 -2.62 9.69 11.82
N TRP A 110 -1.84 9.10 12.73
CA TRP A 110 -1.07 9.76 13.78
C TRP A 110 -1.96 10.55 14.75
N GLN A 111 -3.15 10.02 15.02
CA GLN A 111 -4.14 10.66 15.89
C GLN A 111 -3.95 10.25 17.35
N GLU A 112 -3.58 8.99 17.60
CA GLU A 112 -3.44 8.45 18.95
C GLU A 112 -2.04 8.69 19.52
N PHE A 113 -1.01 8.60 18.67
CA PHE A 113 0.39 8.77 19.03
C PHE A 113 1.12 9.73 18.07
N PRO A 114 0.68 11.01 17.96
CA PRO A 114 1.26 11.98 17.03
C PRO A 114 2.76 12.20 17.25
N ASP A 115 3.22 12.16 18.50
CA ASP A 115 4.62 12.30 18.87
C ASP A 115 5.49 11.13 18.38
N ILE A 116 4.94 9.91 18.39
CA ILE A 116 5.61 8.72 17.86
C ILE A 116 5.65 8.76 16.33
N GLY A 117 4.59 9.25 15.69
CA GLY A 117 4.56 9.48 14.24
C GLY A 117 5.65 10.46 13.79
N GLU A 118 5.81 11.58 14.49
CA GLU A 118 6.88 12.55 14.21
C GLU A 118 8.28 11.96 14.47
N ALA A 119 8.48 11.21 15.55
CA ALA A 119 9.75 10.53 15.81
C ALA A 119 10.09 9.51 14.72
N LEU A 120 9.10 8.72 14.27
CA LEU A 120 9.26 7.76 13.19
C LEU A 120 9.63 8.47 11.87
N LYS A 121 8.93 9.56 11.54
CA LYS A 121 9.21 10.39 10.35
C LYS A 121 10.62 10.95 10.37
N GLN A 122 11.09 11.43 11.51
CA GLN A 122 12.46 11.94 11.66
C GLN A 122 13.49 10.82 11.47
N ALA A 123 13.19 9.60 11.93
CA ALA A 123 14.09 8.46 11.82
C ALA A 123 14.16 7.87 10.41
N CYS A 124 13.02 7.71 9.71
CA CYS A 124 12.96 7.06 8.40
C CYS A 124 12.84 8.01 7.20
N GLY A 125 12.59 9.30 7.43
CA GLY A 125 12.38 10.31 6.40
C GLY A 125 11.02 10.24 5.69
N GLU A 126 10.14 9.32 6.09
CA GLU A 126 8.85 9.08 5.44
C GLU A 126 7.67 9.15 6.41
N GLU A 127 6.53 9.68 5.96
CA GLU A 127 5.27 9.62 6.70
C GLU A 127 4.62 8.24 6.51
N ASN A 128 4.94 7.30 7.41
CA ASN A 128 4.40 5.95 7.37
C ASN A 128 3.20 5.78 8.30
N CYS A 129 2.22 5.00 7.86
CA CYS A 129 1.23 4.41 8.77
C CYS A 129 1.93 3.43 9.70
N PHE A 130 1.59 3.44 10.99
CA PHE A 130 2.23 2.56 11.96
C PHE A 130 1.25 1.92 12.94
N ALA A 131 1.72 0.89 13.61
CA ALA A 131 1.09 0.32 14.79
C ALA A 131 2.08 0.35 15.94
N ILE A 132 1.55 0.48 17.16
CA ILE A 132 2.29 0.33 18.40
C ILE A 132 1.88 -0.98 19.03
N ALA A 133 2.87 -1.79 19.44
CA ALA A 133 2.63 -2.96 20.27
C ALA A 133 3.18 -2.71 21.67
N LYS A 134 2.35 -2.99 22.68
CA LYS A 134 2.70 -2.84 24.09
C LYS A 134 2.66 -4.21 24.76
N CYS A 135 3.67 -4.54 25.55
CA CYS A 135 3.71 -5.71 26.43
C CYS A 135 3.84 -5.25 27.89
N PRO A 136 2.72 -4.97 28.58
CA PRO A 136 2.73 -4.35 29.90
C PRO A 136 3.47 -5.19 30.95
N GLN A 137 3.34 -6.52 30.89
CA GLN A 137 4.00 -7.44 31.83
C GLN A 137 5.53 -7.35 31.79
N GLN A 138 6.10 -6.97 30.65
CA GLN A 138 7.54 -6.83 30.44
C GLN A 138 8.00 -5.37 30.45
N GLY A 139 7.06 -4.41 30.54
CA GLY A 139 7.36 -2.98 30.43
C GLY A 139 8.03 -2.61 29.11
N LYS A 140 7.64 -3.26 28.00
CA LYS A 140 8.21 -3.03 26.66
C LYS A 140 7.16 -2.59 25.66
N TRP A 141 7.60 -1.82 24.68
CA TRP A 141 6.80 -1.46 23.51
C TRP A 141 7.68 -1.36 22.27
N ALA A 142 7.05 -1.30 21.09
CA ALA A 142 7.72 -1.16 19.81
C ALA A 142 6.78 -0.58 18.75
N VAL A 143 7.36 -0.14 17.63
CA VAL A 143 6.62 0.45 16.49
C VAL A 143 6.83 -0.39 15.22
N GLY A 144 5.75 -0.65 14.49
CA GLY A 144 5.78 -1.31 13.20
C GLY A 144 5.15 -0.44 12.13
N ALA A 145 5.93 -0.06 11.12
CA ALA A 145 5.48 0.78 10.03
C ALA A 145 5.09 -0.06 8.80
N GLY A 146 4.02 0.32 8.10
CA GLY A 146 3.57 -0.39 6.90
C GLY A 146 2.33 0.22 6.26
N SER A 147 2.24 0.12 4.93
CA SER A 147 1.13 0.69 4.15
C SER A 147 -0.24 0.07 4.50
N GLY A 148 -0.30 -1.24 4.75
CA GLY A 148 -1.51 -1.96 5.14
C GLY A 148 -1.46 -2.47 6.58
N TRP A 149 -2.64 -2.69 7.18
CA TRP A 149 -2.77 -3.13 8.58
C TRP A 149 -2.00 -4.44 8.87
N LYS A 150 -2.02 -5.42 7.95
CA LYS A 150 -1.25 -6.68 8.06
C LYS A 150 0.26 -6.43 8.11
N GLY A 151 0.75 -5.49 7.29
CA GLY A 151 2.17 -5.11 7.27
C GLY A 151 2.58 -4.41 8.57
N ARG A 152 1.75 -3.49 9.07
CA ARG A 152 1.94 -2.85 10.39
C ARG A 152 1.97 -3.88 11.51
N GLU A 153 1.03 -4.83 11.51
CA GLU A 153 0.94 -5.86 12.55
C GLU A 153 2.15 -6.82 12.51
N SER A 154 2.57 -7.23 11.31
CA SER A 154 3.73 -8.12 11.19
C SER A 154 5.04 -7.43 11.59
N SER A 155 5.25 -6.17 11.16
CA SER A 155 6.43 -5.40 11.52
C SER A 155 6.48 -5.04 13.00
N VAL A 156 5.35 -4.68 13.62
CA VAL A 156 5.33 -4.32 15.04
C VAL A 156 5.59 -5.52 15.94
N LYS A 157 5.13 -6.71 15.55
CA LYS A 157 5.47 -7.96 16.25
C LYS A 157 6.96 -8.25 16.20
N LEU A 158 7.58 -8.06 15.03
CA LEU A 158 9.03 -8.23 14.87
C LEU A 158 9.81 -7.20 15.69
N ALA A 159 9.41 -5.93 15.66
CA ALA A 159 10.03 -4.87 16.44
C ALA A 159 9.89 -5.13 17.95
N LEU A 160 8.74 -5.64 18.41
CA LEU A 160 8.54 -6.01 19.81
C LEU A 160 9.42 -7.18 20.23
N CYS A 161 9.70 -8.15 19.35
CA CYS A 161 10.69 -9.20 19.61
C CYS A 161 12.07 -8.60 19.90
N VAL A 162 12.49 -7.58 19.14
CA VAL A 162 13.73 -6.85 19.40
C VAL A 162 13.69 -6.18 20.78
N ALA A 163 12.60 -5.48 21.13
CA ALA A 163 12.48 -4.78 22.41
C ALA A 163 12.55 -5.71 23.62
N LEU A 164 11.96 -6.90 23.51
CA LEU A 164 11.92 -7.94 24.55
C LEU A 164 13.26 -8.67 24.72
N THR A 165 14.01 -8.84 23.63
CA THR A 165 15.25 -9.62 23.63
C THR A 165 16.51 -8.77 23.80
N ALA A 166 16.49 -7.48 23.44
CA ALA A 166 17.66 -6.61 23.52
C ALA A 166 18.27 -6.59 24.93
N GLY A 167 19.55 -6.99 25.03
CA GLY A 167 20.28 -7.04 26.29
C GLY A 167 19.90 -8.20 27.21
N THR A 168 19.12 -9.18 26.76
CA THR A 168 18.71 -10.34 27.57
C THR A 168 19.23 -11.66 27.00
N PRO A 169 19.33 -12.74 27.80
CA PRO A 169 19.70 -14.07 27.30
C PRO A 169 18.72 -14.65 26.27
N MET A 170 17.50 -14.10 26.18
CA MET A 170 16.51 -14.53 25.19
C MET A 170 16.93 -14.20 23.75
N MET A 171 17.79 -13.18 23.55
CA MET A 171 18.32 -12.83 22.23
C MET A 171 19.04 -14.01 21.57
N GLU A 172 19.91 -14.70 22.31
CA GLU A 172 20.68 -15.83 21.79
C GLU A 172 19.77 -17.03 21.47
N LYS A 173 18.82 -17.32 22.38
CA LYS A 173 17.84 -18.39 22.19
C LYS A 173 17.01 -18.15 20.93
N LEU A 174 16.40 -16.98 20.79
CA LEU A 174 15.56 -16.65 19.64
C LEU A 174 16.37 -16.63 18.34
N SER A 175 17.58 -16.04 18.37
CA SER A 175 18.49 -16.00 17.21
C SER A 175 18.98 -17.37 16.74
N SER A 176 19.02 -18.37 17.64
CA SER A 176 19.36 -19.74 17.26
C SER A 176 18.21 -20.46 16.54
N GLN A 177 16.96 -20.10 16.86
CA GLN A 177 15.75 -20.69 16.28
C GLN A 177 15.35 -20.01 14.96
N TYR A 178 15.62 -18.72 14.82
CA TYR A 178 15.23 -17.89 13.67
C TYR A 178 16.47 -17.21 13.05
N PRO A 179 17.16 -17.86 12.08
CA PRO A 179 18.39 -17.34 11.48
C PRO A 179 18.24 -15.97 10.80
N GLU A 180 17.07 -15.68 10.23
CA GLU A 180 16.75 -14.40 9.61
C GLU A 180 16.64 -13.27 10.64
N PHE A 181 16.11 -13.55 11.83
CA PHE A 181 16.12 -12.62 12.96
C PHE A 181 17.54 -12.37 13.47
N ARG A 182 18.35 -13.43 13.58
CA ARG A 182 19.77 -13.30 13.93
C ARG A 182 20.51 -12.39 12.95
N THR A 183 20.27 -12.57 11.65
CA THR A 183 20.89 -11.77 10.59
C THR A 183 20.51 -10.30 10.73
N MET A 184 19.22 -10.01 10.96
CA MET A 184 18.71 -8.67 11.24
C MET A 184 19.37 -8.05 12.48
N CYS A 185 19.35 -8.73 13.62
CA CYS A 185 19.93 -8.23 14.87
C CYS A 185 21.45 -8.07 14.81
N THR A 186 22.15 -8.92 14.06
CA THR A 186 23.60 -8.77 13.82
C THR A 186 23.87 -7.52 12.97
N THR A 187 23.07 -7.28 11.93
CA THR A 187 23.18 -6.10 11.07
C THR A 187 22.88 -4.81 11.84
N ALA A 188 21.92 -4.87 12.77
CA ALA A 188 21.59 -3.77 13.68
C ALA A 188 22.62 -3.58 14.83
N GLY A 189 23.68 -4.40 14.90
CA GLY A 189 24.70 -4.30 15.95
C GLY A 189 24.25 -4.78 17.34
N LEU A 190 23.10 -5.45 17.43
CA LEU A 190 22.55 -5.97 18.69
C LEU A 190 23.20 -7.28 19.13
N ILE A 191 23.77 -8.02 18.17
CA ILE A 191 24.51 -9.26 18.42
C ILE A 191 25.96 -9.03 18.02
N SER A 192 26.86 -9.10 18.99
CA SER A 192 28.29 -9.03 18.71
C SER A 192 28.71 -10.28 17.93
N SER A 193 29.26 -10.08 16.73
CA SER A 193 29.77 -11.13 15.85
C SER A 193 31.10 -11.70 16.37
N GLY A 194 31.15 -12.19 17.61
CA GLY A 194 32.19 -13.10 18.11
C GLY A 194 33.65 -12.63 18.06
N ARG A 195 33.96 -11.39 17.70
CA ARG A 195 35.30 -10.80 17.89
C ARG A 195 35.25 -9.87 19.08
N GLY A 196 35.75 -10.37 20.21
CA GLY A 196 35.65 -9.78 21.54
C GLY A 196 35.82 -8.26 21.57
N GLY A 197 34.74 -7.59 21.96
CA GLY A 197 34.68 -6.14 22.08
C GLY A 197 33.62 -5.78 23.11
N GLN A 198 34.08 -5.60 24.33
CA GLN A 198 33.40 -5.12 25.53
C GLN A 198 32.39 -4.00 25.24
N TRP A 199 31.10 -4.33 25.12
CA TRP A 199 30.00 -3.35 25.17
C TRP A 199 29.73 -2.99 26.63
N GLY A 200 29.98 -1.74 26.99
CA GLY A 200 29.66 -1.19 28.29
C GLY A 200 30.82 -0.45 28.93
N LYS A 201 31.08 0.77 28.45
CA LYS A 201 31.47 1.93 29.28
C LYS A 201 31.52 3.19 28.41
N GLY A 202 30.55 4.07 28.63
CA GLY A 202 30.67 5.54 28.59
C GLY A 202 31.26 6.17 27.32
N ALA A 203 30.40 6.86 26.58
CA ALA A 203 30.80 7.91 25.65
C ALA A 203 31.64 8.98 26.37
N GLY A 204 32.96 8.86 26.26
CA GLY A 204 33.91 9.96 26.44
C GLY A 204 34.67 10.14 25.12
N PRO A 205 34.90 11.37 24.65
CA PRO A 205 35.66 11.60 23.42
C PRO A 205 37.12 11.14 23.60
N PRO A 206 37.71 10.43 22.62
CA PRO A 206 39.10 9.99 22.72
C PRO A 206 40.07 11.19 22.59
N PRO A 207 41.17 11.22 23.34
CA PRO A 207 42.21 12.21 23.16
C PRO A 207 42.94 11.98 21.83
N GLN A 208 43.10 13.07 21.07
CA GLN A 208 44.00 13.17 19.93
C GLN A 208 45.44 12.87 20.38
N GLN A 209 46.01 11.77 19.89
CA GLN A 209 47.46 11.57 19.94
C GLN A 209 47.91 10.93 18.63
N GLY A 210 48.71 11.68 17.87
CA GLY A 210 49.19 11.32 16.54
C GLY A 210 50.33 10.30 16.56
N GLY A 211 50.68 9.82 15.36
CA GLY A 211 51.85 8.96 15.18
C GLY A 211 51.89 8.20 13.86
N TRP A 212 52.36 8.87 12.81
CA TRP A 212 53.21 8.39 11.70
C TRP A 212 53.52 6.88 11.54
N GLY A 213 53.32 6.36 10.30
CA GLY A 213 54.36 5.62 9.58
C GLY A 213 54.14 4.16 9.13
N GLY A 214 53.50 3.96 7.96
CA GLY A 214 53.73 2.94 6.88
C GLY A 214 54.00 1.44 7.17
N PRO A 215 54.34 0.61 6.16
CA PRO A 215 53.96 0.64 4.74
C PRO A 215 53.37 -0.71 4.21
N ALA A 216 52.85 -0.64 2.98
CA ALA A 216 52.65 -1.66 1.94
C ALA A 216 52.88 -3.16 2.26
N GLY A 217 51.86 -3.97 1.97
CA GLY A 217 51.96 -5.42 1.81
C GLY A 217 50.89 -5.93 0.85
N ALA A 218 51.32 -6.28 -0.37
CA ALA A 218 50.49 -6.85 -1.43
C ALA A 218 50.10 -8.31 -1.14
N TYR A 219 48.88 -8.71 -1.50
CA TYR A 219 48.59 -10.06 -2.00
C TYR A 219 47.24 -10.09 -2.72
N SER A 220 47.28 -10.39 -4.02
CA SER A 220 46.20 -10.95 -4.83
C SER A 220 46.88 -11.91 -5.80
N PRO A 221 46.41 -13.15 -5.92
CA PRO A 221 45.64 -13.55 -7.11
C PRO A 221 44.51 -14.55 -6.72
N GLU A 222 43.52 -14.97 -7.51
CA GLU A 222 43.45 -15.24 -8.94
C GLU A 222 41.98 -15.60 -9.33
N SER A 223 41.49 -15.03 -10.43
CA SER A 223 40.63 -15.65 -11.49
C SER A 223 39.24 -16.26 -11.18
N PRO A 224 38.35 -16.48 -12.19
CA PRO A 224 38.32 -15.97 -13.57
C PRO A 224 36.92 -15.47 -14.07
N ALA A 225 36.93 -15.02 -15.33
CA ALA A 225 35.87 -15.12 -16.34
C ALA A 225 34.76 -14.06 -16.34
N GLN A 226 35.07 -12.95 -16.99
CA GLN A 226 34.10 -12.15 -17.73
C GLN A 226 33.51 -12.95 -18.89
N GLY A 227 32.18 -12.93 -18.99
CA GLY A 227 31.41 -13.22 -20.19
C GLY A 227 29.98 -13.67 -19.88
N PRO A 228 29.02 -13.51 -20.82
CA PRO A 228 28.81 -12.42 -21.74
C PRO A 228 27.88 -11.36 -21.12
N GLY A 229 28.12 -10.08 -21.42
CA GLY A 229 27.17 -9.04 -21.10
C GLY A 229 25.83 -9.32 -21.78
N TRP A 230 24.77 -9.46 -20.99
CA TRP A 230 23.42 -9.14 -21.42
C TRP A 230 22.74 -8.38 -20.29
N VAL A 231 22.63 -7.08 -20.57
CA VAL A 231 21.53 -6.17 -20.25
C VAL A 231 20.58 -6.75 -19.22
N GLY A 232 20.68 -6.21 -18.00
CA GLY A 232 19.62 -6.33 -17.04
C GLY A 232 18.31 -6.01 -17.73
N GLY A 233 17.38 -6.95 -17.67
CA GLY A 233 15.97 -6.64 -17.72
C GLY A 233 15.63 -5.79 -16.50
N MET A 234 16.16 -4.56 -16.44
CA MET A 234 15.24 -3.44 -16.31
C MET A 234 14.21 -3.72 -17.38
N SER A 235 13.08 -4.30 -17.00
CA SER A 235 11.88 -4.07 -17.77
C SER A 235 11.86 -2.56 -17.87
N ALA A 236 12.25 -2.02 -19.03
CA ALA A 236 11.97 -0.66 -19.38
C ALA A 236 10.45 -0.63 -19.21
N ALA A 237 10.00 -0.15 -18.04
CA ALA A 237 8.60 0.06 -17.79
C ALA A 237 8.14 0.80 -19.03
N PRO A 238 7.19 0.24 -19.80
CA PRO A 238 6.78 0.86 -21.04
C PRO A 238 6.52 2.33 -20.71
N ALA A 239 7.26 3.20 -21.40
CA ALA A 239 7.21 4.63 -21.15
C ALA A 239 5.74 5.06 -21.15
N SER A 240 5.37 5.77 -20.07
CA SER A 240 4.04 6.29 -19.76
C SER A 240 2.90 5.26 -19.68
N ALA A 241 2.89 4.42 -18.63
CA ALA A 241 1.66 3.77 -18.20
C ALA A 241 0.95 4.68 -17.16
N SER A 242 -0.15 5.31 -17.57
CA SER A 242 -1.04 6.02 -16.64
C SER A 242 -1.44 5.12 -15.46
N PRO A 243 -1.73 5.69 -14.26
CA PRO A 243 -2.20 4.91 -13.12
C PRO A 243 -3.35 3.95 -13.51
N PRO A 244 -3.30 2.67 -13.10
CA PRO A 244 -4.39 1.74 -13.37
C PRO A 244 -5.71 2.21 -12.75
N VAL A 245 -6.78 2.15 -13.53
CA VAL A 245 -8.14 2.44 -13.05
C VAL A 245 -8.88 1.13 -12.81
N HIS A 246 -9.17 0.84 -11.55
CA HIS A 246 -9.99 -0.30 -11.15
C HIS A 246 -11.45 0.14 -11.04
N TRP A 247 -12.38 -0.58 -11.66
CA TRP A 247 -13.81 -0.29 -11.53
C TRP A 247 -14.41 -1.16 -10.43
N VAL A 248 -14.94 -0.52 -9.39
CA VAL A 248 -15.53 -1.16 -8.22
C VAL A 248 -17.04 -1.18 -8.38
N THR A 249 -17.64 -2.37 -8.38
CA THR A 249 -19.09 -2.57 -8.43
C THR A 249 -19.60 -2.99 -7.05
N LEU A 250 -20.52 -2.19 -6.50
CA LEU A 250 -21.17 -2.43 -5.21
C LEU A 250 -22.51 -3.13 -5.38
N PRO A 251 -22.92 -3.94 -4.39
CA PRO A 251 -24.24 -4.55 -4.40
C PRO A 251 -25.35 -3.49 -4.20
N PRO A 252 -26.59 -3.76 -4.66
CA PRO A 252 -27.70 -2.79 -4.58
C PRO A 252 -28.09 -2.38 -3.16
N ASP A 253 -27.78 -3.21 -2.17
CA ASP A 253 -28.02 -2.98 -0.74
C ASP A 253 -26.84 -2.29 -0.03
N SER A 254 -25.79 -1.90 -0.75
CA SER A 254 -24.69 -1.15 -0.15
C SER A 254 -25.15 0.21 0.39
N PRO A 255 -24.60 0.69 1.52
CA PRO A 255 -24.93 2.01 2.07
C PRO A 255 -24.80 3.16 1.07
N LEU A 256 -23.80 3.14 0.18
CA LEU A 256 -23.63 4.15 -0.85
C LEU A 256 -24.74 4.09 -1.91
N VAL A 257 -25.09 2.90 -2.40
CA VAL A 257 -26.16 2.76 -3.40
C VAL A 257 -27.52 3.15 -2.80
N MET A 258 -27.78 2.79 -1.54
CA MET A 258 -28.98 3.23 -0.83
C MET A 258 -29.05 4.75 -0.60
N GLN A 259 -27.90 5.43 -0.57
CA GLN A 259 -27.82 6.90 -0.54
C GLN A 259 -28.03 7.55 -1.92
N GLY A 260 -28.26 6.76 -2.96
CA GLY A 260 -28.51 7.23 -4.32
C GLY A 260 -27.26 7.39 -5.18
N PHE A 261 -26.10 6.94 -4.71
CA PHE A 261 -24.90 6.87 -5.54
C PHE A 261 -25.00 5.70 -6.54
N PRO A 262 -24.32 5.77 -7.70
CA PRO A 262 -24.29 4.65 -8.66
C PRO A 262 -23.62 3.41 -8.06
N GLY A 263 -23.98 2.21 -8.54
CA GLY A 263 -23.35 0.96 -8.12
C GLY A 263 -21.87 0.85 -8.51
N ASP A 264 -21.44 1.54 -9.56
CA ASP A 264 -20.06 1.52 -10.05
C ASP A 264 -19.31 2.81 -9.70
N GLY A 265 -18.05 2.68 -9.26
CA GLY A 265 -17.15 3.79 -8.98
C GLY A 265 -15.70 3.46 -9.35
N PRO A 266 -14.90 4.44 -9.81
CA PRO A 266 -13.48 4.22 -10.09
C PRO A 266 -12.66 4.17 -8.80
N ALA A 267 -11.59 3.38 -8.82
CA ALA A 267 -10.60 3.27 -7.79
C ALA A 267 -9.19 3.39 -8.38
N ILE A 268 -8.35 4.25 -7.77
CA ILE A 268 -6.98 4.52 -8.21
C ILE A 268 -6.02 4.33 -7.04
N THR A 269 -4.92 3.63 -7.27
CA THR A 269 -3.85 3.44 -6.29
C THR A 269 -2.78 4.50 -6.44
N HIS A 270 -2.41 5.14 -5.32
CA HIS A 270 -1.30 6.08 -5.28
C HIS A 270 0.05 5.36 -5.37
N GLU A 271 0.82 5.64 -6.42
CA GLU A 271 2.16 5.10 -6.62
C GLU A 271 3.22 6.21 -6.64
N LYS A 272 4.35 6.00 -5.93
CA LYS A 272 5.47 6.96 -5.91
C LYS A 272 6.15 7.12 -7.28
N SER A 273 6.06 6.12 -8.16
CA SER A 273 6.57 6.19 -9.53
C SER A 273 5.70 7.02 -10.47
N LEU A 274 4.45 7.30 -10.11
CA LEU A 274 3.47 8.00 -10.94
C LEU A 274 3.06 9.36 -10.36
N GLN A 275 3.94 9.99 -9.57
CA GLN A 275 3.65 11.24 -8.83
C GLN A 275 3.15 12.38 -9.72
N ASP A 276 3.57 12.43 -10.97
CA ASP A 276 3.16 13.48 -11.90
C ASP A 276 1.64 13.50 -12.14
N TYR A 277 0.96 12.34 -12.14
CA TYR A 277 -0.50 12.25 -12.26
C TYR A 277 -1.23 12.76 -11.00
N PHE A 278 -0.58 12.64 -9.85
CA PHE A 278 -1.17 13.00 -8.56
C PHE A 278 -0.89 14.45 -8.18
N ARG A 279 0.12 15.11 -8.77
CA ARG A 279 0.51 16.47 -8.45
C ARG A 279 -0.61 17.49 -8.70
N ASN A 280 -1.41 17.29 -9.74
CA ASN A 280 -2.50 18.18 -10.12
C ASN A 280 -3.89 17.67 -9.70
N ALA A 281 -4.00 16.54 -9.00
CA ALA A 281 -5.29 15.91 -8.68
C ALA A 281 -6.24 16.85 -7.92
N HIS A 282 -5.72 17.71 -7.05
CA HIS A 282 -6.50 18.73 -6.36
C HIS A 282 -7.03 19.82 -7.31
N HIS A 283 -6.20 20.30 -8.24
CA HIS A 283 -6.58 21.35 -9.20
C HIS A 283 -7.60 20.83 -10.23
N ILE A 284 -7.41 19.60 -10.71
CA ILE A 284 -8.36 18.94 -11.62
C ILE A 284 -9.73 18.81 -10.92
N LEU A 285 -9.73 18.35 -9.66
CA LEU A 285 -10.98 18.21 -8.92
C LEU A 285 -11.66 19.57 -8.72
N ALA A 286 -10.93 20.59 -8.31
CA ALA A 286 -11.44 21.95 -8.13
C ALA A 286 -12.07 22.51 -9.42
N ASP A 287 -11.44 22.29 -10.59
CA ASP A 287 -11.99 22.72 -11.87
C ASP A 287 -13.32 22.01 -12.25
N LEU A 288 -13.56 20.81 -11.70
CA LEU A 288 -14.77 20.01 -11.93
C LEU A 288 -15.92 20.34 -10.97
N VAL A 289 -15.61 20.56 -9.69
CA VAL A 289 -16.64 20.83 -8.66
C VAL A 289 -16.87 22.32 -8.40
N GLY A 290 -15.94 23.18 -8.81
CA GLY A 290 -15.89 24.59 -8.45
C GLY A 290 -15.32 24.77 -7.04
N GLU A 291 -16.14 24.52 -6.02
CA GLU A 291 -15.74 24.57 -4.61
C GLU A 291 -15.35 23.17 -4.13
N ALA A 292 -14.12 23.00 -3.64
CA ALA A 292 -13.59 21.69 -3.22
C ALA A 292 -14.36 21.06 -2.04
N ASP A 293 -15.10 21.87 -1.29
CA ASP A 293 -15.89 21.44 -0.12
C ASP A 293 -17.10 20.56 -0.47
N ASP A 294 -17.47 20.47 -1.75
CA ASP A 294 -18.53 19.59 -2.25
C ASP A 294 -18.14 18.09 -2.23
N VAL A 295 -16.88 17.77 -1.93
CA VAL A 295 -16.36 16.41 -1.89
C VAL A 295 -15.95 16.03 -0.47
N VAL A 296 -16.57 14.99 0.07
CA VAL A 296 -16.26 14.44 1.40
C VAL A 296 -15.33 13.24 1.26
N PHE A 297 -14.21 13.26 1.99
CA PHE A 297 -13.24 12.17 2.03
C PHE A 297 -13.38 11.39 3.33
N ASN A 298 -13.79 10.12 3.24
CA ASN A 298 -13.94 9.22 4.37
C ASN A 298 -12.82 8.19 4.35
N HIS A 299 -11.83 8.33 5.24
CA HIS A 299 -10.73 7.38 5.33
C HIS A 299 -11.18 6.08 6.02
N ASP A 300 -10.78 4.94 5.47
CA ASP A 300 -11.03 3.62 6.03
C ASP A 300 -9.75 2.77 5.97
N PRO A 301 -8.77 3.07 6.84
CA PRO A 301 -7.48 2.39 6.82
C PRO A 301 -7.55 0.92 7.27
N ASP A 302 -8.64 0.52 7.94
CA ASP A 302 -8.83 -0.81 8.52
C ASP A 302 -9.95 -1.62 7.84
N TRP A 303 -10.60 -1.05 6.82
CA TRP A 303 -11.66 -1.68 6.03
C TRP A 303 -12.90 -2.04 6.85
N LYS A 304 -13.22 -1.20 7.83
CA LYS A 304 -14.33 -1.40 8.78
C LYS A 304 -15.55 -0.56 8.44
N ASN A 305 -15.34 0.62 7.87
CA ASN A 305 -16.42 1.57 7.59
C ASN A 305 -17.14 1.24 6.27
N PHE A 306 -16.41 0.67 5.30
CA PHE A 306 -16.94 0.29 3.98
C PHE A 306 -16.52 -1.15 3.60
N PRO A 307 -16.97 -2.17 4.35
CA PRO A 307 -16.59 -3.56 4.11
C PRO A 307 -16.98 -4.07 2.70
N GLU A 308 -18.06 -3.56 2.13
CA GLU A 308 -18.51 -3.87 0.78
C GLU A 308 -17.55 -3.35 -0.30
N ILE A 309 -16.93 -2.18 -0.09
CA ILE A 309 -15.90 -1.63 -0.97
C ILE A 309 -14.65 -2.49 -0.87
N ALA A 310 -14.25 -2.86 0.36
CA ALA A 310 -13.11 -3.74 0.58
C ALA A 310 -13.27 -5.12 -0.09
N GLU A 311 -14.47 -5.71 -0.01
CA GLU A 311 -14.77 -6.97 -0.70
C GLU A 311 -14.71 -6.81 -2.23
N ALA A 312 -15.25 -5.71 -2.76
CA ALA A 312 -15.22 -5.44 -4.19
C ALA A 312 -13.79 -5.19 -4.70
N LEU A 313 -12.96 -4.45 -3.95
CA LEU A 313 -11.55 -4.20 -4.29
C LEU A 313 -10.74 -5.48 -4.40
N LYS A 314 -10.94 -6.46 -3.49
CA LYS A 314 -10.29 -7.78 -3.56
C LYS A 314 -10.54 -8.51 -4.88
N LYS A 315 -11.69 -8.27 -5.53
CA LYS A 315 -12.06 -8.87 -6.82
C LYS A 315 -11.37 -8.19 -8.00
N THR A 316 -10.93 -6.94 -7.85
CA THR A 316 -10.33 -6.12 -8.93
C THR A 316 -8.81 -6.29 -9.09
N ALA A 317 -8.19 -7.19 -8.32
CA ALA A 317 -6.74 -7.34 -8.19
C ALA A 317 -5.99 -6.05 -7.79
N ALA A 318 -6.72 -5.06 -7.24
CA ALA A 318 -6.11 -3.91 -6.60
C ALA A 318 -5.29 -4.37 -5.38
N GLU A 319 -4.18 -3.69 -5.13
CA GLU A 319 -3.36 -3.97 -3.95
C GLU A 319 -4.19 -3.76 -2.68
N GLU A 320 -4.04 -4.66 -1.69
CA GLU A 320 -4.70 -4.55 -0.38
C GLU A 320 -4.07 -3.40 0.44
N ASN A 321 -4.40 -2.16 0.07
CA ASN A 321 -3.96 -0.93 0.73
C ASN A 321 -5.07 -0.32 1.59
N CYS A 322 -4.69 0.57 2.51
CA CYS A 322 -5.64 1.50 3.13
C CYS A 322 -6.31 2.34 2.02
N PHE A 323 -7.59 2.68 2.18
CA PHE A 323 -8.31 3.49 1.20
C PHE A 323 -9.09 4.64 1.83
N CYS A 324 -9.47 5.62 1.02
CA CYS A 324 -10.52 6.58 1.34
C CYS A 324 -11.62 6.52 0.30
N VAL A 325 -12.85 6.75 0.75
CA VAL A 325 -14.03 6.90 -0.11
C VAL A 325 -14.30 8.38 -0.28
N ALA A 326 -14.15 8.88 -1.50
CA ALA A 326 -14.56 10.22 -1.87
C ALA A 326 -16.02 10.19 -2.32
N THR A 327 -16.87 11.06 -1.79
CA THR A 327 -18.27 11.21 -2.22
C THR A 327 -18.58 12.65 -2.58
N CYS A 328 -19.33 12.86 -3.67
CA CYS A 328 -19.82 14.16 -4.11
C CYS A 328 -21.34 14.07 -4.27
N ALA A 329 -22.06 14.40 -3.20
CA ALA A 329 -23.52 14.24 -3.13
C ALA A 329 -24.26 15.14 -4.13
N SER A 330 -23.77 16.37 -4.35
CA SER A 330 -24.35 17.33 -5.30
C SER A 330 -24.33 16.83 -6.75
N ARG A 331 -23.41 15.91 -7.08
CA ARG A 331 -23.25 15.29 -8.40
C ARG A 331 -23.64 13.81 -8.44
N GLY A 332 -24.01 13.21 -7.31
CA GLY A 332 -24.30 11.78 -7.19
C GLY A 332 -23.13 10.89 -7.62
N LYS A 333 -21.88 11.28 -7.30
CA LYS A 333 -20.67 10.51 -7.65
C LYS A 333 -19.92 10.04 -6.41
N TRP A 334 -19.24 8.92 -6.54
CA TRP A 334 -18.30 8.41 -5.55
C TRP A 334 -17.10 7.78 -6.25
N ALA A 335 -15.98 7.69 -5.54
CA ALA A 335 -14.74 7.09 -6.02
C ALA A 335 -13.87 6.63 -4.84
N VAL A 336 -12.85 5.83 -5.11
CA VAL A 336 -11.94 5.29 -4.08
C VAL A 336 -10.49 5.67 -4.37
N GLY A 337 -9.82 6.22 -3.37
CA GLY A 337 -8.38 6.46 -3.39
C GLY A 337 -7.65 5.44 -2.53
N LEU A 338 -6.78 4.62 -3.10
CA LEU A 338 -5.92 3.71 -2.33
C LEU A 338 -4.55 4.34 -2.10
N GLY A 339 -3.95 4.09 -0.94
CA GLY A 339 -2.62 4.60 -0.60
C GLY A 339 -2.19 4.27 0.84
N GLY A 340 -0.87 4.27 1.07
CA GLY A 340 -0.30 4.00 2.39
C GLY A 340 -0.79 4.98 3.45
N GLY A 341 -0.46 6.27 3.33
CA GLY A 341 -0.85 7.33 4.28
C GLY A 341 -2.11 8.12 3.87
N TRP A 342 -2.71 8.86 4.81
CA TRP A 342 -3.96 9.61 4.57
C TRP A 342 -3.84 10.59 3.40
N LYS A 343 -2.72 11.32 3.27
CA LYS A 343 -2.46 12.21 2.13
C LYS A 343 -2.43 11.46 0.79
N ALA A 344 -1.78 10.31 0.75
CA ALA A 344 -1.71 9.48 -0.46
C ALA A 344 -3.10 8.97 -0.86
N ARG A 345 -3.90 8.52 0.13
CA ARG A 345 -5.30 8.10 -0.07
C ARG A 345 -6.15 9.25 -0.59
N GLU A 346 -6.08 10.42 0.05
CA GLU A 346 -6.86 11.58 -0.36
C GLU A 346 -6.47 12.05 -1.76
N ASN A 347 -5.18 12.07 -2.08
CA ASN A 347 -4.71 12.53 -3.38
C ASN A 347 -5.11 11.58 -4.52
N SER A 348 -5.03 10.26 -4.30
CA SER A 348 -5.59 9.29 -5.26
C SER A 348 -7.13 9.33 -5.30
N GLY A 349 -7.78 9.62 -4.17
CA GLY A 349 -9.23 9.81 -4.10
C GLY A 349 -9.69 11.02 -4.89
N LYS A 350 -8.94 12.13 -4.87
CA LYS A 350 -9.18 13.33 -5.69
C LYS A 350 -9.09 13.01 -7.17
N LEU A 351 -8.06 12.27 -7.58
CA LEU A 351 -7.88 11.86 -8.97
C LEU A 351 -8.98 10.90 -9.43
N ALA A 352 -9.34 9.92 -8.60
CA ALA A 352 -10.42 8.97 -8.90
C ALA A 352 -11.79 9.66 -8.95
N MET A 353 -12.07 10.59 -8.04
CA MET A 353 -13.30 11.41 -8.06
C MET A 353 -13.35 12.29 -9.30
N SER A 354 -12.23 12.90 -9.69
CA SER A 354 -12.13 13.68 -10.92
C SER A 354 -12.51 12.85 -12.14
N LEU A 355 -12.03 11.60 -12.20
CA LEU A 355 -12.41 10.67 -13.25
C LEU A 355 -13.92 10.34 -13.24
N ALA A 356 -14.49 10.08 -12.07
CA ALA A 356 -15.93 9.79 -11.91
C ALA A 356 -16.83 10.96 -12.36
N LEU A 357 -16.41 12.19 -12.08
CA LEU A 357 -17.09 13.43 -12.49
C LEU A 357 -16.92 13.68 -13.99
N ALA A 358 -15.71 13.48 -14.53
CA ALA A 358 -15.41 13.65 -15.94
C ALA A 358 -16.29 12.78 -16.85
N MET A 359 -16.75 11.61 -16.39
CA MET A 359 -17.68 10.76 -17.15
C MET A 359 -19.05 11.39 -17.42
N ALA A 360 -19.41 12.45 -16.70
CA ALA A 360 -20.67 13.17 -16.86
C ALA A 360 -20.52 14.48 -17.66
N LEU A 361 -19.30 14.86 -18.05
CA LEU A 361 -19.04 16.07 -18.83
C LEU A 361 -19.48 15.93 -20.28
N LEU A 362 -19.74 17.07 -20.91
CA LEU A 362 -19.86 17.15 -22.36
C LEU A 362 -18.47 16.95 -23.02
N PRO A 363 -18.41 16.42 -24.26
CA PRO A 363 -17.14 16.20 -24.95
C PRO A 363 -16.23 17.42 -25.05
N GLU A 364 -16.80 18.61 -25.23
CA GLU A 364 -16.06 19.88 -25.33
C GLU A 364 -15.44 20.28 -23.99
N GLU A 365 -16.15 20.08 -22.90
CA GLU A 365 -15.67 20.36 -21.54
C GLU A 365 -14.55 19.40 -21.14
N LEU A 366 -14.73 18.11 -21.46
CA LEU A 366 -13.70 17.10 -21.25
C LEU A 366 -12.45 17.45 -22.07
N SER A 367 -12.59 17.79 -23.35
CA SER A 367 -11.48 18.17 -24.22
C SER A 367 -10.70 19.39 -23.69
N ARG A 368 -11.42 20.42 -23.18
CA ARG A 368 -10.79 21.57 -22.52
C ARG A 368 -9.98 21.14 -21.29
N LEU A 369 -10.58 20.31 -20.42
CA LEU A 369 -9.94 19.85 -19.19
C LEU A 369 -8.69 19.01 -19.48
N THR A 370 -8.76 18.07 -20.43
CA THR A 370 -7.63 17.20 -20.78
C THR A 370 -6.52 17.95 -21.55
N SER A 371 -6.85 19.07 -22.19
CA SER A 371 -5.83 19.96 -22.79
C SER A 371 -5.08 20.76 -21.72
N GLN A 372 -5.76 21.11 -20.62
CA GLN A 372 -5.17 21.81 -19.48
C GLN A 372 -4.33 20.88 -18.59
N TYR A 373 -4.76 19.61 -18.45
CA TYR A 373 -4.08 18.57 -17.67
C TYR A 373 -3.82 17.33 -18.55
N PRO A 374 -2.74 17.33 -19.36
CA PRO A 374 -2.45 16.24 -20.31
C PRO A 374 -2.36 14.85 -19.65
N GLU A 375 -1.76 14.78 -18.46
CA GLU A 375 -1.66 13.55 -17.65
C GLU A 375 -3.04 13.00 -17.27
N PHE A 376 -4.01 13.89 -17.02
CA PHE A 376 -5.40 13.47 -16.78
C PHE A 376 -6.07 13.01 -18.07
N GLY A 377 -5.73 13.62 -19.21
CA GLY A 377 -6.16 13.15 -20.53
C GLY A 377 -5.72 11.72 -20.82
N GLU A 378 -4.47 11.39 -20.52
CA GLU A 378 -3.95 10.02 -20.64
C GLU A 378 -4.71 9.04 -19.73
N LEU A 379 -5.01 9.45 -18.49
CA LEU A 379 -5.81 8.66 -17.55
C LEU A 379 -7.25 8.44 -18.06
N CYS A 380 -7.90 9.47 -18.59
CA CYS A 380 -9.23 9.35 -19.19
C CYS A 380 -9.21 8.42 -20.41
N ALA A 381 -8.18 8.51 -21.24
CA ALA A 381 -8.00 7.62 -22.39
C ALA A 381 -7.81 6.17 -21.94
N SER A 382 -6.98 5.89 -20.92
CA SER A 382 -6.77 4.54 -20.39
C SER A 382 -8.00 3.98 -19.69
N ALA A 383 -8.85 4.84 -19.11
CA ALA A 383 -10.16 4.47 -18.58
C ALA A 383 -11.19 4.12 -19.68
N GLY A 384 -10.89 4.44 -20.94
CA GLY A 384 -11.77 4.22 -22.10
C GLY A 384 -12.80 5.33 -22.32
N MET A 385 -12.52 6.56 -21.83
CA MET A 385 -13.42 7.71 -22.01
C MET A 385 -13.17 8.48 -23.31
N MET A 386 -11.96 8.40 -23.86
CA MET A 386 -11.59 9.11 -25.09
C MET A 386 -11.29 8.11 -26.21
N ASP A 387 -11.90 8.33 -27.37
CA ASP A 387 -11.53 7.61 -28.58
C ASP A 387 -10.23 8.21 -29.14
N MET A 388 -9.11 7.57 -28.84
CA MET A 388 -7.78 8.01 -29.30
C MET A 388 -7.56 7.78 -30.81
N GLY A 389 -8.56 7.30 -31.55
CA GLY A 389 -8.55 7.38 -33.00
C GLY A 389 -9.39 6.32 -33.69
N GLY A 390 -10.63 6.68 -34.05
CA GLY A 390 -11.37 6.22 -35.24
C GLY A 390 -11.61 4.71 -35.42
N GLY A 391 -11.12 3.88 -34.51
CA GLY A 391 -11.43 2.46 -34.45
C GLY A 391 -12.83 2.27 -33.87
N PRO A 392 -13.58 1.24 -34.30
CA PRO A 392 -14.90 0.98 -33.73
C PRO A 392 -14.76 0.82 -32.21
N MET A 393 -15.36 1.76 -31.48
CA MET A 393 -15.41 1.79 -30.02
C MET A 393 -15.76 0.39 -29.52
N GLN A 394 -14.84 -0.27 -28.81
CA GLN A 394 -15.17 -1.53 -28.17
C GLN A 394 -16.29 -1.22 -27.20
N LYS A 395 -17.52 -1.65 -27.54
CA LYS A 395 -18.67 -1.56 -26.65
C LYS A 395 -18.30 -2.33 -25.39
N LYS A 396 -17.76 -1.62 -24.39
CA LYS A 396 -17.71 -2.08 -23.01
C LYS A 396 -19.15 -2.46 -22.73
N ARG A 397 -19.41 -3.75 -22.58
CA ARG A 397 -20.74 -4.25 -22.22
C ARG A 397 -21.11 -3.50 -20.95
N ARG A 398 -22.00 -2.51 -21.07
CA ARG A 398 -22.82 -2.07 -19.94
C ARG A 398 -23.44 -3.36 -19.41
N MET A 399 -22.90 -3.91 -18.33
CA MET A 399 -23.58 -4.98 -17.63
C MET A 399 -24.92 -4.38 -17.21
N GLY A 400 -26.00 -4.96 -17.73
CA GLY A 400 -27.30 -4.34 -17.83
C GLY A 400 -27.79 -3.78 -16.50
N GLY A 401 -28.32 -2.56 -16.57
CA GLY A 401 -29.19 -2.03 -15.53
C GLY A 401 -30.45 -2.87 -15.41
N TRP A 402 -30.91 -3.00 -14.17
CA TRP A 402 -32.25 -3.46 -13.81
C TRP A 402 -33.24 -2.30 -13.86
#